data_AF-A0A953NWA4-F1
#
_entry.id   AF-A0A953NWA4-F1
#
_cell.length_a   1.000
_cell.length_b   1.000
_cell.length_c   1.000
_cell.angle_alpha   90.00
_cell.angle_beta   90.00
_cell.angle_gamma   90.00
#
_symmetry.space_group_name_H-M   'P 1'
#
loop_
_entity.id
_entity.type
_entity.pdbx_description
1 polymer ?
#
loop_
_entity_poly.entity_id
_entity_poly.type
_entity_poly.pdbx_seq_one_letter_code
_entity_poly.pdbx_strand_id
1 'polypeptide(L)' 'MAMTMTAEVQLPASREVVWGKLNDPEVLKACIPGCEELNKTSDTEFQAVAVT' A
#
# COMPACT_ATOMS: atom_id res chain seq x y z
N MET A 1 15.05 -4.23 -15.84
CA MET A 1 14.06 -5.32 -15.91
C MET A 1 12.94 -4.96 -14.94
N ALA A 2 11.75 -4.60 -15.41
CA ALA A 2 10.61 -4.37 -14.52
C ALA A 2 10.11 -5.75 -14.05
N MET A 3 10.05 -5.96 -12.74
CA MET A 3 9.52 -7.18 -12.15
C MET A 3 7.99 -7.09 -12.16
N THR A 4 7.32 -7.98 -12.89
CA THR A 4 5.84 -8.06 -12.89
C THR A 4 5.43 -9.16 -11.92
N MET A 5 4.80 -8.78 -10.82
CA MET A 5 4.20 -9.72 -9.87
C MET A 5 2.68 -9.55 -9.86
N THR A 6 1.96 -10.67 -9.89
CA THR A 6 0.50 -10.71 -9.84
C THR A 6 0.09 -11.67 -8.73
N ALA A 7 -0.82 -11.24 -7.87
CA ALA A 7 -1.40 -12.03 -6.80
C ALA A 7 -2.89 -11.70 -6.66
N GLU A 8 -3.67 -12.65 -6.17
CA GLU A 8 -5.10 -12.48 -5.90
C GLU A 8 -5.40 -13.04 -4.51
N VAL A 9 -6.24 -12.33 -3.76
CA VAL A 9 -6.75 -12.79 -2.47
C VAL A 9 -8.19 -12.32 -2.29
N GLN A 10 -9.04 -13.20 -1.75
CA GLN A 10 -10.42 -12.84 -1.44
C GLN A 10 -10.51 -12.28 -0.02
N LEU A 11 -11.00 -11.05 0.11
CA LEU A 11 -11.20 -10.37 1.39
C LEU A 11 -12.68 -10.40 1.79
N PRO A 12 -13.01 -10.65 3.08
CA PRO A 12 -14.38 -10.63 3.58
C PRO A 12 -14.86 -9.18 3.83
N ALA A 13 -14.77 -8.31 2.83
CA ALA A 13 -15.15 -6.90 2.89
C ALA A 13 -15.72 -6.42 1.53
N SER A 14 -16.47 -5.30 1.54
CA SER A 14 -16.95 -4.72 0.28
C SER A 14 -15.80 -4.14 -0.55
N ARG A 15 -16.00 -4.02 -1.86
CA ARG A 15 -15.00 -3.47 -2.78
C ARG A 15 -14.59 -2.05 -2.42
N GLU A 16 -15.54 -1.24 -1.96
CA GLU A 16 -15.31 0.17 -1.56
C GLU A 16 -14.41 0.24 -0.34
N VAL A 17 -14.66 -0.61 0.68
CA VAL A 17 -13.83 -0.68 1.88
C VAL A 17 -12.41 -1.13 1.53
N VAL A 18 -12.28 -2.18 0.72
CA VAL A 18 -10.97 -2.68 0.26
C VAL A 18 -10.24 -1.61 -0.53
N TRP A 19 -10.91 -0.95 -1.49
CA TRP A 19 -10.31 0.10 -2.31
C TRP A 19 -9.85 1.28 -1.47
N GLY A 20 -10.65 1.71 -0.49
CA GLY A 20 -10.27 2.76 0.44
C GLY A 20 -9.00 2.39 1.22
N LYS A 21 -8.93 1.15 1.73
CA LYS A 21 -7.79 0.68 2.53
C LYS A 21 -6.52 0.43 1.73
N LEU A 22 -6.63 0.02 0.46
CA LEU A 22 -5.48 -0.13 -0.44
C LEU A 22 -4.82 1.21 -0.80
N ASN A 23 -5.51 2.33 -0.62
CA ASN A 23 -4.99 3.68 -0.89
C ASN A 23 -4.81 4.51 0.40
N ASP A 24 -4.96 3.88 1.56
CA ASP A 24 -4.87 4.51 2.88
C ASP A 24 -3.39 4.50 3.35
N PRO A 25 -2.75 5.66 3.57
CA PRO A 25 -1.35 5.73 3.95
C PRO A 25 -1.04 5.01 5.26
N GLU A 26 -1.94 5.05 6.25
CA GLU A 26 -1.68 4.38 7.53
C GLU A 26 -1.67 2.86 7.36
N VAL A 27 -2.56 2.34 6.53
CA VAL A 27 -2.62 0.91 6.19
C VAL A 27 -1.40 0.50 5.39
N LEU A 28 -1.05 1.26 4.36
CA LEU A 28 0.12 0.99 3.53
C LEU A 28 1.40 0.95 4.38
N LYS A 29 1.59 1.92 5.27
CA LYS A 29 2.73 1.95 6.20
C LYS A 29 2.79 0.72 7.09
N ALA A 30 1.65 0.27 7.61
CA ALA A 30 1.58 -0.93 8.46
C ALA A 30 1.86 -2.24 7.68
N CYS A 31 1.52 -2.29 6.40
CA CYS A 31 1.68 -3.49 5.57
C CYS A 31 3.04 -3.59 4.86
N ILE A 32 3.75 -2.48 4.65
CA ILE A 32 5.09 -2.47 4.03
C ILE A 32 6.14 -2.85 5.08
N PRO A 33 6.82 -4.00 4.97
CA PRO A 33 7.84 -4.40 5.94
C PRO A 33 8.98 -3.38 6.01
N GLY A 34 9.38 -3.00 7.23
CA GLY A 34 10.46 -2.04 7.46
C GLY A 34 10.10 -0.58 7.18
N CYS A 35 8.83 -0.26 6.88
CA CYS A 35 8.42 1.12 6.58
C CYS A 35 8.44 2.01 7.83
N GLU A 36 9.40 2.93 7.89
CA GLU A 36 9.53 3.91 8.97
C GLU A 36 8.77 5.20 8.66
N GLU A 37 8.78 5.62 7.38
CA GLU A 37 8.10 6.81 6.90
C GLU A 37 7.30 6.53 5.63
N LEU A 38 6.13 7.15 5.53
CA LEU A 38 5.29 7.14 4.33
C LEU A 38 4.64 8.51 4.15
N ASN A 39 5.05 9.21 3.10
CA ASN A 39 4.58 10.55 2.76
C ASN A 39 3.75 10.51 1.47
N LYS A 40 2.53 11.04 1.50
CA LYS A 40 1.71 11.22 0.29
C LYS A 40 2.19 12.48 -0.44
N THR A 41 2.79 12.32 -1.62
CA THR A 41 3.33 13.44 -2.41
C THR A 41 2.31 14.00 -3.41
N SER A 42 1.34 13.18 -3.83
CA SER A 42 0.20 13.59 -4.65
C SER A 42 -0.98 12.63 -4.47
N ASP A 43 -2.08 12.83 -5.19
CA ASP A 43 -3.23 11.92 -5.13
C ASP A 43 -2.94 10.51 -5.64
N THR A 44 -1.88 10.33 -6.42
CA THR A 44 -1.51 9.04 -7.01
C THR A 44 -0.08 8.61 -6.70
N GLU A 45 0.60 9.28 -5.76
CA GLU A 45 2.00 9.03 -5.47
C GLU A 45 2.27 9.07 -3.96
N PHE A 46 3.04 8.08 -3.51
CA PHE A 46 3.54 7.97 -2.15
C PHE A 46 5.05 7.74 -2.19
N GLN A 47 5.75 8.37 -1.25
CA GLN A 47 7.16 8.16 -1.00
C GLN A 47 7.32 7.44 0.33
N ALA A 48 7.99 6.29 0.31
CA ALA A 48 8.25 5.49 1.51
C ALA A 48 9.76 5.43 1.81
N VAL A 49 10.11 5.48 3.10
CA VAL A 49 11.43 5.08 3.59
C VAL A 49 11.26 3.77 4.32
N ALA A 50 11.96 2.74 3.87
CA ALA A 50 12.01 1.45 4.52
C ALA A 50 13.45 1.11 4.88
N VAL A 51 13.67 0.73 6.14
CA VAL A 51 14.95 0.19 6.61
C VAL A 51 14.77 -1.30 6.87
N THR A 52 15.78 -2.07 6.46
CA THR A 52 15.83 -3.53 6.57
C THR A 52 17.02 -3.96 7.39
#